data_AF-A0AAE6W206-F1
#
_entry.id   AF-A0AAE6W206-F1
#
_cell.length_a   1.000
_cell.length_b   1.000
_cell.length_c   1.000
_cell.angle_alpha   90.00
_cell.angle_beta   90.00
_cell.angle_gamma   90.00
#
_symmetry.space_group_name_H-M   'P 1'
#
loop_
_entity.id
_entity.type
_entity.pdbx_description
1 polymer ?
#
loop_
_entity_poly.entity_id
_entity_poly.type
_entity_poly.pdbx_seq_one_letter_code
_entity_poly.pdbx_strand_id
1 'polypeptide(L)'
;MGYPIWNRRRFLRTAAGTAGFLAAMPYLNAAEALTDARPLKVGLVGCGGRGLGAMKNALDADPGTVVWALADVFRERIDFGSNLLTEQYGSRVQLDKSRLFDGLDGYKKLLQTDIDVVLLCTPPAFRPEHLAAAIDAGKHIYAEKPVAVDVPGVLSVLESARLAKLKNLVILDGFCWRYDKANEEAHRKLSSGELGRVLSFDGLYYTTPPKSPLALDSRPSSDTDVAWALRNWTAWNWLSGGQFVEQIVHTIDGMVWSMNEQLPLAAFGSGGRAQRRDDGDVWDHYDVYFEYDHNVAAHISCRQWVGCHGEIVDRTVCEKGMLVTPYRPHIQADKRWRFRGERGNMYADTHVAFYRFLRSGTWKQTLESAANKTLVAIMGREAAHTGQRITWEQIKKSATRLVPEDLTMDTPLPPARIPRPGRAA
;
A
#
# COMPACT_ATOMS: atom_id res chain seq x y z
N MET A 1 -21.26 8.04 -8.54
CA MET A 1 -21.98 8.72 -7.45
C MET A 1 -20.97 9.59 -6.72
N GLY A 2 -21.11 10.91 -6.80
CA GLY A 2 -20.11 11.87 -6.34
C GLY A 2 -19.95 11.88 -4.83
N TYR A 3 -18.71 11.91 -4.36
CA TYR A 3 -18.38 12.15 -2.96
C TYR A 3 -18.60 13.63 -2.64
N PRO A 4 -19.27 13.99 -1.53
CA PRO A 4 -19.45 15.38 -1.16
C PRO A 4 -18.11 15.99 -0.70
N ILE A 5 -17.74 17.10 -1.34
CA ILE A 5 -16.65 17.98 -0.93
C ILE A 5 -17.06 18.63 0.39
N TRP A 6 -16.30 18.37 1.46
CA TRP A 6 -16.58 18.92 2.78
C TRP A 6 -16.43 20.46 2.78
N ASN A 7 -17.51 21.15 3.11
CA ASN A 7 -17.57 22.60 3.20
C ASN A 7 -17.25 23.04 4.64
N ARG A 8 -16.20 23.85 4.83
CA ARG A 8 -15.63 24.28 6.13
C ARG A 8 -16.62 24.96 7.10
N ARG A 9 -17.85 25.29 6.69
CA ARG A 9 -18.79 26.13 7.46
C ARG A 9 -19.73 25.39 8.42
N ARG A 10 -19.72 24.04 8.48
CA ARG A 10 -20.66 23.29 9.34
C ARG A 10 -20.14 22.92 10.73
N PHE A 11 -18.86 23.18 11.03
CA PHE A 11 -18.26 22.86 12.34
C PHE A 11 -18.62 23.86 13.44
N LEU A 12 -19.05 25.08 13.11
CA LEU A 12 -19.28 26.15 14.10
C LEU A 12 -20.71 26.23 14.66
N ARG A 13 -21.59 25.24 14.43
CA ARG A 13 -23.03 25.41 14.71
C ARG A 13 -23.66 24.41 15.67
N THR A 14 -22.89 23.72 16.51
CA THR A 14 -23.45 22.81 17.52
C THR A 14 -22.75 22.92 18.86
N ALA A 15 -22.78 24.12 19.44
CA ALA A 15 -22.45 24.33 20.85
C ALA A 15 -23.33 25.44 21.43
N ALA A 16 -24.61 25.14 21.66
CA ALA A 16 -25.47 25.93 22.52
C ALA A 16 -26.34 24.97 23.33
N GLY A 17 -26.06 24.85 24.63
CA GLY A 17 -26.97 24.26 25.61
C GLY A 17 -26.48 22.99 26.30
N THR A 18 -25.63 23.12 27.33
CA THR A 18 -25.92 22.71 28.72
C THR A 18 -24.68 22.95 29.59
N ALA A 19 -24.84 23.75 30.63
CA ALA A 19 -23.82 24.10 31.61
C ALA A 19 -23.70 22.99 32.67
N GLY A 20 -22.46 22.67 33.09
CA GLY A 20 -22.20 21.97 34.35
C GLY A 20 -21.26 20.77 34.26
N PHE A 21 -19.95 21.01 34.22
CA PHE A 21 -18.90 20.48 35.11
C PHE A 21 -17.53 20.82 34.48
N LEU A 22 -16.83 21.77 35.11
CA LEU A 22 -15.46 22.15 34.80
C LEU A 22 -14.50 21.02 35.21
N ALA A 23 -14.11 20.20 34.23
CA ALA A 23 -12.79 19.59 34.20
C ALA A 23 -12.08 20.17 32.98
N ALA A 24 -11.07 21.00 33.23
CA ALA A 24 -10.23 21.59 32.20
C ALA A 24 -9.50 20.49 31.42
N MET A 25 -10.12 20.01 30.36
CA MET A 25 -9.57 19.08 29.39
C MET A 25 -8.72 19.87 28.39
N PRO A 26 -7.44 19.53 28.15
CA PRO A 26 -6.51 20.31 27.31
C PRO A 26 -6.80 20.24 25.79
N TYR A 27 -8.01 19.86 25.37
CA TYR A 27 -8.35 19.62 23.97
C TYR A 27 -8.70 20.89 23.17
N LEU A 28 -8.75 22.07 23.79
CA LEU A 28 -9.10 23.32 23.11
C LEU A 28 -7.93 24.00 22.37
N ASN A 29 -6.68 23.58 22.58
CA ASN A 29 -5.51 24.19 21.93
C ASN A 29 -4.85 23.32 20.84
N ALA A 30 -5.35 22.13 20.52
CA ALA A 30 -4.68 21.26 19.55
C ALA A 30 -4.66 21.83 18.12
N ALA A 31 -5.69 22.61 17.72
CA ALA A 31 -5.77 23.22 16.41
C ALA A 31 -4.87 24.47 16.26
N GLU A 32 -4.74 25.29 17.30
CA GLU A 32 -3.85 26.47 17.33
C GLU A 32 -2.39 26.09 17.62
N ALA A 33 -2.15 25.04 18.42
CA ALA A 33 -0.79 24.52 18.65
C ALA A 33 -0.20 23.85 17.39
N LEU A 34 -1.03 23.37 16.46
CA LEU A 34 -0.58 22.85 15.15
C LEU A 34 -0.19 23.96 14.17
N THR A 35 -0.65 25.21 14.37
CA THR A 35 -0.29 26.35 13.52
C THR A 35 1.04 27.01 13.92
N ASP A 36 1.49 26.85 15.17
CA ASP A 36 2.81 27.30 15.66
C ASP A 36 3.91 26.23 15.52
N ALA A 37 3.56 25.01 15.08
CA ALA A 37 4.53 23.95 14.91
C ALA A 37 5.39 24.18 13.66
N ARG A 38 6.71 23.94 13.78
CA ARG A 38 7.65 23.97 12.64
C ARG A 38 7.05 23.23 11.42
N PRO A 39 7.06 23.83 10.22
CA PRO A 39 6.53 23.16 9.04
C PRO A 39 7.25 21.84 8.76
N LEU A 40 6.49 20.78 8.47
CA LEU A 40 7.05 19.52 7.97
C LEU A 40 7.20 19.61 6.47
N LYS A 41 8.44 19.50 5.98
CA LYS A 41 8.79 19.54 4.56
C LYS A 41 8.70 18.13 3.98
N VAL A 42 7.82 17.94 3.02
CA VAL A 42 7.53 16.63 2.44
C VAL A 42 8.05 16.53 1.01
N GLY A 43 8.80 15.48 0.73
CA GLY A 43 9.16 15.06 -0.62
C GLY A 43 8.25 13.94 -1.14
N LEU A 44 7.94 13.94 -2.43
CA LEU A 44 7.23 12.84 -3.10
C LEU A 44 8.14 12.18 -4.13
N VAL A 45 8.30 10.86 -4.04
CA VAL A 45 8.93 10.03 -5.07
C VAL A 45 7.86 9.18 -5.75
N GLY A 46 7.61 9.44 -7.03
CA GLY A 46 6.51 8.91 -7.83
C GLY A 46 5.32 9.85 -7.88
N CYS A 47 5.26 10.72 -8.89
CA CYS A 47 4.21 11.71 -9.13
C CYS A 47 3.02 11.16 -9.94
N GLY A 48 2.77 9.85 -9.84
CA GLY A 48 1.58 9.20 -10.39
C GLY A 48 0.32 9.46 -9.55
N GLY A 49 -0.82 8.89 -9.97
CA GLY A 49 -2.11 9.12 -9.32
C GLY A 49 -2.13 8.79 -7.81
N ARG A 50 -1.56 7.64 -7.42
CA ARG A 50 -1.45 7.26 -6.00
C ARG A 50 -0.51 8.18 -5.22
N GLY A 51 0.61 8.58 -5.79
CA GLY A 51 1.58 9.47 -5.15
C GLY A 51 1.05 10.88 -4.93
N LEU A 52 0.41 11.47 -5.95
CA LEU A 52 -0.27 12.76 -5.79
C LEU A 52 -1.42 12.64 -4.79
N GLY A 53 -2.16 11.53 -4.78
CA GLY A 53 -3.17 11.25 -3.75
C GLY A 53 -2.59 11.17 -2.34
N ALA A 54 -1.42 10.54 -2.16
CA ALA A 54 -0.73 10.47 -0.87
C ALA A 54 -0.23 11.85 -0.42
N MET A 55 0.30 12.67 -1.33
CA MET A 55 0.69 14.06 -1.00
C MET A 55 -0.52 14.91 -0.58
N LYS A 56 -1.66 14.76 -1.25
CA LYS A 56 -2.92 15.42 -0.84
C LYS A 56 -3.36 14.97 0.55
N ASN A 57 -3.39 13.67 0.80
CA ASN A 57 -3.72 13.12 2.12
C ASN A 57 -2.77 13.63 3.21
N ALA A 58 -1.48 13.75 2.92
CA ALA A 58 -0.49 14.34 3.82
C ALA A 58 -0.80 15.81 4.14
N LEU A 59 -1.09 16.62 3.12
CA LEU A 59 -1.45 18.02 3.29
C LEU A 59 -2.76 18.19 4.06
N ASP A 60 -3.75 17.34 3.82
CA ASP A 60 -5.04 17.38 4.50
C ASP A 60 -4.95 16.88 5.95
N ALA A 61 -4.05 15.93 6.24
CA ALA A 61 -3.85 15.35 7.57
C ALA A 61 -3.19 16.31 8.57
N ASP A 62 -2.32 17.21 8.12
CA ASP A 62 -1.57 18.13 8.97
C ASP A 62 -1.48 19.53 8.33
N PRO A 63 -2.09 20.58 8.94
CA PRO A 63 -2.04 21.94 8.40
C PRO A 63 -0.62 22.53 8.30
N GLY A 64 0.30 22.09 9.15
CA GLY A 64 1.70 22.52 9.18
C GLY A 64 2.61 21.78 8.20
N THR A 65 2.07 21.12 7.18
CA THR A 65 2.87 20.37 6.19
C THR A 65 2.99 21.16 4.88
N VAL A 66 4.16 21.11 4.24
CA VAL A 66 4.40 21.78 2.95
C VAL A 66 5.03 20.83 1.93
N VAL A 67 4.67 21.00 0.66
CA VAL A 67 5.32 20.28 -0.45
C VAL A 67 6.67 20.94 -0.70
N TRP A 68 7.75 20.15 -0.62
CA TRP A 68 9.12 20.66 -0.68
C TRP A 68 9.93 20.13 -1.86
N ALA A 69 9.71 18.89 -2.29
CA ALA A 69 10.41 18.34 -3.44
C ALA A 69 9.56 17.29 -4.16
N LEU A 70 9.74 17.16 -5.47
CA LEU A 70 9.09 16.14 -6.29
C LEU A 70 10.14 15.38 -7.10
N ALA A 71 9.99 14.07 -7.20
CA ALA A 71 10.76 13.22 -8.08
C ALA A 71 9.88 12.19 -8.79
N ASP A 72 10.10 11.99 -10.08
CA ASP A 72 9.48 10.95 -10.90
C ASP A 72 10.42 10.66 -12.08
N VAL A 73 10.40 9.46 -12.63
CA VAL A 73 11.23 9.17 -13.82
C VAL A 73 10.84 10.08 -14.99
N PHE A 74 9.57 10.46 -15.08
CA PHE A 74 9.00 11.23 -16.18
C PHE A 74 8.77 12.69 -15.79
N ARG A 75 9.45 13.63 -16.48
CA ARG A 75 9.33 15.06 -16.20
C ARG A 75 7.89 15.55 -16.30
N GLU A 76 7.13 15.05 -17.26
CA GLU A 76 5.73 15.42 -17.46
C GLU A 76 4.84 15.08 -16.24
N ARG A 77 5.21 14.06 -15.44
CA ARG A 77 4.50 13.72 -14.20
C ARG A 77 4.79 14.72 -13.08
N ILE A 78 6.03 15.19 -13.00
CA ILE A 78 6.45 16.21 -12.05
C ILE A 78 5.74 17.52 -12.34
N ASP A 79 5.74 17.97 -13.59
CA ASP A 79 5.13 19.23 -13.99
C ASP A 79 3.60 19.20 -13.77
N PHE A 80 2.93 18.11 -14.16
CA PHE A 80 1.51 17.90 -13.86
C PHE A 80 1.23 17.93 -12.35
N GLY A 81 2.02 17.20 -11.56
CA GLY A 81 1.89 17.14 -10.11
C GLY A 81 2.07 18.49 -9.43
N SER A 82 3.11 19.24 -9.85
CA SER A 82 3.41 20.58 -9.35
C SER A 82 2.24 21.54 -9.59
N ASN A 83 1.69 21.56 -10.80
CA ASN A 83 0.56 22.42 -11.15
C ASN A 83 -0.69 22.05 -10.36
N LEU A 84 -1.03 20.76 -10.31
CA LEU A 84 -2.21 20.27 -9.59
C LEU A 84 -2.15 20.59 -8.09
N LEU A 85 -0.99 20.40 -7.47
CA LEU A 85 -0.82 20.69 -6.05
C LEU A 85 -0.87 22.20 -5.80
N THR A 86 -0.24 23.01 -6.65
CA THR A 86 -0.23 24.48 -6.52
C THR A 86 -1.65 25.05 -6.62
N GLU A 87 -2.43 24.58 -7.59
CA GLU A 87 -3.83 24.97 -7.77
C GLU A 87 -4.68 24.68 -6.53
N GLN A 88 -4.46 23.54 -5.88
CA GLN A 88 -5.29 23.09 -4.76
C GLN A 88 -4.84 23.59 -3.39
N TYR A 89 -3.54 23.79 -3.18
CA TYR A 89 -2.96 24.06 -1.86
C TYR A 89 -2.18 25.37 -1.77
N GLY A 90 -1.99 26.09 -2.90
CA GLY A 90 -1.44 27.44 -2.94
C GLY A 90 -0.10 27.55 -2.21
N SER A 91 -0.05 28.41 -1.19
CA SER A 91 1.17 28.74 -0.42
C SER A 91 1.81 27.55 0.32
N ARG A 92 1.11 26.42 0.47
CA ARG A 92 1.67 25.19 1.05
C ARG A 92 2.50 24.39 0.05
N VAL A 93 2.53 24.79 -1.21
CA VAL A 93 3.41 24.22 -2.23
C VAL A 93 4.64 25.10 -2.37
N GLN A 94 5.68 24.76 -1.61
CA GLN A 94 6.94 25.50 -1.57
C GLN A 94 8.00 24.83 -2.46
N LEU A 95 7.65 24.64 -3.74
CA LEU A 95 8.52 24.01 -4.73
C LEU A 95 9.42 25.05 -5.41
N ASP A 96 10.71 24.74 -5.47
CA ASP A 96 11.66 25.45 -6.34
C ASP A 96 12.05 24.54 -7.51
N LYS A 97 12.38 25.12 -8.67
CA LYS A 97 12.77 24.34 -9.86
C LYS A 97 13.98 23.44 -9.59
N SER A 98 14.91 23.83 -8.71
CA SER A 98 16.06 23.03 -8.29
C SER A 98 15.69 21.79 -7.46
N ARG A 99 14.43 21.68 -7.01
CA ARG A 99 13.89 20.56 -6.20
C ARG A 99 12.88 19.70 -6.96
N LEU A 100 12.95 19.74 -8.29
CA LEU A 100 12.16 18.92 -9.21
C LEU A 100 13.10 17.99 -9.96
N PHE A 101 13.12 16.72 -9.57
CA PHE A 101 14.14 15.76 -10.00
C PHE A 101 13.55 14.65 -10.86
N ASP A 102 13.80 14.71 -12.17
CA ASP A 102 13.47 13.60 -13.08
C ASP A 102 14.58 12.55 -13.21
N GLY A 103 14.24 11.41 -13.80
CA GLY A 103 15.13 10.26 -13.99
C GLY A 103 15.09 9.21 -12.87
N LEU A 104 15.68 8.04 -13.14
CA LEU A 104 15.74 6.91 -12.20
C LEU A 104 16.47 7.25 -10.90
N ASP A 105 17.43 8.18 -10.94
CA ASP A 105 18.20 8.63 -9.78
C ASP A 105 17.57 9.83 -9.04
N GLY A 106 16.44 10.35 -9.52
CA GLY A 106 15.80 11.56 -8.98
C GLY A 106 15.46 11.45 -7.50
N TYR A 107 15.14 10.25 -7.01
CA TYR A 107 14.88 10.01 -5.60
C TYR A 107 16.11 10.28 -4.70
N LYS A 108 17.34 9.97 -5.16
CA LYS A 108 18.58 10.23 -4.41
C LYS A 108 18.78 11.72 -4.22
N LYS A 109 18.59 12.50 -5.30
CA LYS A 109 18.68 13.97 -5.27
C LYS A 109 17.62 14.58 -4.36
N LEU A 110 16.39 14.07 -4.40
CA LEU A 110 15.31 14.48 -3.51
C LEU A 110 15.66 14.25 -2.03
N LEU A 111 16.25 13.11 -1.69
CA LEU A 111 16.63 12.77 -0.31
C LEU A 111 17.75 13.66 0.25
N GLN A 112 18.58 14.25 -0.61
CA GLN A 112 19.62 15.23 -0.23
C GLN A 112 19.06 16.62 0.08
N THR A 113 17.78 16.88 -0.22
CA THR A 113 17.14 18.15 0.14
C THR A 113 16.76 18.19 1.63
N ASP A 114 16.45 19.38 2.12
CA ASP A 114 15.99 19.62 3.50
C ASP A 114 14.53 19.16 3.75
N ILE A 115 14.18 17.95 3.33
CA ILE A 115 12.91 17.31 3.70
C ILE A 115 13.00 16.62 5.06
N ASP A 116 11.88 16.61 5.79
CA ASP A 116 11.71 15.84 7.03
C ASP A 116 11.06 14.46 6.74
N VAL A 117 10.16 14.42 5.75
CA VAL A 117 9.34 13.25 5.39
C VAL A 117 9.44 12.98 3.89
N VAL A 118 9.52 11.70 3.52
CA VAL A 118 9.39 11.26 2.11
C VAL A 118 8.20 10.31 1.94
N LEU A 119 7.41 10.55 0.90
CA LEU A 119 6.35 9.65 0.45
C LEU A 119 6.88 8.82 -0.73
N LEU A 120 6.95 7.50 -0.56
CA LEU A 120 7.41 6.56 -1.58
C LEU A 120 6.21 5.92 -2.26
N CYS A 121 5.97 6.28 -3.52
CA CYS A 121 4.78 5.90 -4.28
C CYS A 121 5.11 5.42 -5.70
N THR A 122 6.34 4.97 -5.93
CA THR A 122 6.79 4.32 -7.18
C THR A 122 6.31 2.87 -7.27
N PRO A 123 6.41 2.22 -8.44
CA PRO A 123 6.21 0.78 -8.56
C PRO A 123 6.98 0.00 -7.47
N PRO A 124 6.41 -1.10 -6.93
CA PRO A 124 6.99 -1.85 -5.82
C PRO A 124 8.43 -2.33 -6.02
N ALA A 125 8.83 -2.60 -7.25
CA ALA A 125 10.19 -3.02 -7.60
C ALA A 125 11.30 -2.09 -7.09
N PHE A 126 11.05 -0.78 -7.10
CA PHE A 126 12.02 0.22 -6.66
C PHE A 126 11.96 0.48 -5.15
N ARG A 127 10.96 -0.07 -4.46
CA ARG A 127 10.72 0.25 -3.06
C ARG A 127 11.85 -0.17 -2.12
N PRO A 128 12.49 -1.35 -2.26
CA PRO A 128 13.61 -1.72 -1.41
C PRO A 128 14.76 -0.71 -1.46
N GLU A 129 15.16 -0.28 -2.66
CA GLU A 129 16.25 0.69 -2.84
C GLU A 129 15.88 2.08 -2.29
N HIS A 130 14.66 2.55 -2.58
CA HIS A 130 14.18 3.84 -2.08
C HIS A 130 14.07 3.87 -0.55
N LEU A 131 13.61 2.78 0.07
CA LEU A 131 13.53 2.65 1.53
C LEU A 131 14.92 2.70 2.16
N ALA A 132 15.86 1.89 1.66
CA ALA A 132 17.23 1.85 2.17
C ALA A 132 17.87 3.24 2.12
N ALA A 133 17.77 3.94 0.99
CA ALA A 133 18.32 5.28 0.83
C ALA A 133 17.63 6.32 1.74
N ALA A 134 16.31 6.26 1.90
CA ALA A 134 15.58 7.20 2.76
C ALA A 134 15.91 7.00 4.24
N ILE A 135 16.09 5.75 4.67
CA ILE A 135 16.50 5.40 6.04
C ILE A 135 17.96 5.81 6.28
N ASP A 136 18.83 5.62 5.29
CA ASP A 136 20.21 6.09 5.38
C ASP A 136 20.26 7.62 5.55
N ALA A 137 19.48 8.35 4.76
CA ALA A 137 19.31 9.80 4.85
C ALA A 137 18.54 10.27 6.11
N GLY A 138 18.09 9.36 6.99
CA GLY A 138 17.44 9.69 8.25
C GLY A 138 16.05 10.32 8.10
N LYS A 139 15.31 10.01 7.02
CA LYS A 139 14.00 10.61 6.75
C LYS A 139 12.87 9.78 7.35
N HIS A 140 11.80 10.43 7.78
CA HIS A 140 10.55 9.75 8.08
C HIS A 140 9.84 9.32 6.79
N ILE A 141 9.15 8.19 6.79
CA ILE A 141 8.71 7.56 5.55
C ILE A 141 7.24 7.16 5.60
N TYR A 142 6.49 7.56 4.59
CA TYR A 142 5.30 6.82 4.19
C TYR A 142 5.64 6.00 2.94
N ALA A 143 5.37 4.70 2.96
CA ALA A 143 5.64 3.82 1.83
C ALA A 143 4.37 3.04 1.44
N GLU A 144 3.81 3.35 0.27
CA GLU A 144 2.79 2.49 -0.36
C GLU A 144 3.14 0.98 -0.32
N LYS A 145 2.12 0.16 -0.17
CA LYS A 145 2.24 -1.29 -0.30
C LYS A 145 2.25 -1.69 -1.79
N PRO A 146 2.73 -2.90 -2.15
CA PRO A 146 3.66 -3.74 -1.39
C PRO A 146 5.08 -3.15 -1.37
N VAL A 147 5.94 -3.68 -0.50
CA VAL A 147 7.30 -3.12 -0.28
C VAL A 147 8.40 -3.78 -1.11
N ALA A 148 8.07 -4.81 -1.89
CA ALA A 148 8.96 -5.54 -2.78
C ALA A 148 8.15 -6.39 -3.77
N VAL A 149 8.82 -6.99 -4.77
CA VAL A 149 8.23 -7.93 -5.73
C VAL A 149 8.86 -9.32 -5.69
N ASP A 150 10.00 -9.48 -5.02
CA ASP A 150 10.76 -10.72 -4.91
C ASP A 150 11.39 -10.85 -3.50
N VAL A 151 11.92 -12.04 -3.22
CA VAL A 151 12.46 -12.38 -1.89
C VAL A 151 13.73 -11.59 -1.57
N PRO A 152 14.72 -11.40 -2.47
CA PRO A 152 15.85 -10.52 -2.22
C PRO A 152 15.42 -9.09 -1.84
N GLY A 153 14.41 -8.53 -2.51
CA GLY A 153 13.83 -7.24 -2.16
C GLY A 153 13.21 -7.22 -0.76
N VAL A 154 12.44 -8.25 -0.39
CA VAL A 154 11.88 -8.37 0.97
C VAL A 154 12.98 -8.41 2.03
N LEU A 155 14.05 -9.20 1.82
CA LEU A 155 15.15 -9.32 2.78
C LEU A 155 15.87 -7.98 2.97
N SER A 156 16.08 -7.22 1.89
CA SER A 156 16.60 -5.84 1.95
C SER A 156 15.71 -4.91 2.78
N VAL A 157 14.38 -5.04 2.64
CA VAL A 157 13.42 -4.27 3.42
C VAL A 157 13.42 -4.66 4.91
N LEU A 158 13.60 -5.94 5.24
CA LEU A 158 13.74 -6.38 6.65
C LEU A 158 15.00 -5.80 7.30
N GLU A 159 16.12 -5.72 6.56
CA GLU A 159 17.32 -5.05 7.08
C GLU A 159 17.11 -3.55 7.23
N SER A 160 16.45 -2.92 6.25
CA SER A 160 16.03 -1.51 6.35
C SER A 160 15.14 -1.27 7.58
N ALA A 161 14.21 -2.17 7.88
CA ALA A 161 13.36 -2.10 9.06
C ALA A 161 14.17 -2.09 10.37
N ARG A 162 15.22 -2.92 10.44
CA ARG A 162 16.15 -2.97 11.59
C ARG A 162 16.91 -1.66 11.75
N LEU A 163 17.44 -1.08 10.66
CA LEU A 163 18.16 0.19 10.67
C LEU A 163 17.26 1.37 11.04
N ALA A 164 16.02 1.40 10.53
CA ALA A 164 15.04 2.44 10.85
C ALA A 164 14.70 2.48 12.35
N LYS A 165 14.63 1.30 13.00
CA LYS A 165 14.42 1.18 14.44
C LYS A 165 15.58 1.81 15.22
N LEU A 166 16.83 1.56 14.81
CA LEU A 166 18.01 2.16 15.46
C LEU A 166 18.04 3.68 15.32
N LYS A 167 17.53 4.22 14.21
CA LYS A 167 17.45 5.66 13.95
C LYS A 167 16.17 6.33 14.50
N ASN A 168 15.30 5.59 15.19
CA ASN A 168 14.01 6.07 15.69
C ASN A 168 13.14 6.74 14.60
N LEU A 169 13.21 6.25 13.36
CA LEU A 169 12.42 6.80 12.27
C LEU A 169 10.97 6.31 12.36
N VAL A 170 10.03 7.24 12.32
CA VAL A 170 8.61 6.94 12.10
C VAL A 170 8.40 6.51 10.65
N ILE A 171 7.86 5.31 10.46
CA ILE A 171 7.54 4.74 9.14
C ILE A 171 6.15 4.12 9.17
N LEU A 172 5.32 4.50 8.21
CA LEU A 172 4.01 3.89 7.97
C LEU A 172 3.92 3.34 6.55
N ASP A 173 3.43 2.12 6.42
CA ASP A 173 3.12 1.52 5.13
C ASP A 173 1.69 1.88 4.64
N GLY A 174 1.40 1.53 3.39
CA GLY A 174 0.12 1.75 2.74
C GLY A 174 -1.00 0.73 3.02
N PHE A 175 -0.90 -0.12 4.05
CA PHE A 175 -2.00 -1.03 4.46
C PHE A 175 -3.14 -0.27 5.15
N CYS A 176 -3.80 0.57 4.36
CA CYS A 176 -4.78 1.55 4.82
C CYS A 176 -6.05 0.94 5.47
N TRP A 177 -6.38 -0.32 5.17
CA TRP A 177 -7.51 -1.01 5.82
C TRP A 177 -7.33 -1.11 7.35
N ARG A 178 -6.10 -1.09 7.84
CA ARG A 178 -5.80 -1.10 9.28
C ARG A 178 -6.13 0.20 10.00
N TYR A 179 -6.24 1.30 9.26
CA TYR A 179 -6.56 2.63 9.80
C TYR A 179 -8.01 3.04 9.54
N ASP A 180 -8.78 2.22 8.81
CA ASP A 180 -10.23 2.38 8.75
C ASP A 180 -10.85 1.95 10.08
N LYS A 181 -11.50 2.89 10.76
CA LYS A 181 -12.09 2.69 12.10
C LYS A 181 -13.04 1.50 12.18
N ALA A 182 -13.78 1.20 11.11
CA ALA A 182 -14.72 0.09 11.08
C ALA A 182 -13.98 -1.26 11.05
N ASN A 183 -12.90 -1.34 10.26
CA ASN A 183 -12.03 -2.51 10.22
C ASN A 183 -11.22 -2.68 11.51
N GLU A 184 -10.72 -1.60 12.09
CA GLU A 184 -10.03 -1.62 13.39
C GLU A 184 -10.95 -2.18 14.49
N GLU A 185 -12.19 -1.68 14.60
CA GLU A 185 -13.16 -2.19 15.58
C GLU A 185 -13.54 -3.65 15.30
N ALA A 186 -13.74 -4.02 14.03
CA ALA A 186 -14.05 -5.38 13.62
C ALA A 186 -12.96 -6.38 14.04
N HIS A 187 -11.70 -6.08 13.75
CA HIS A 187 -10.59 -6.96 14.14
C HIS A 187 -10.35 -6.95 15.64
N ARG A 188 -10.59 -5.84 16.35
CA ARG A 188 -10.56 -5.83 17.83
C ARG A 188 -11.58 -6.81 18.41
N LYS A 189 -12.76 -6.94 17.80
CA LYS A 189 -13.77 -7.93 18.21
C LYS A 189 -13.32 -9.35 17.95
N LEU A 190 -12.72 -9.60 16.78
CA LEU A 190 -12.13 -10.90 16.46
C LEU A 190 -11.04 -11.26 17.48
N SER A 191 -10.05 -10.39 17.69
CA SER A 191 -8.93 -10.60 18.62
C SER A 191 -9.36 -10.70 20.09
N SER A 192 -10.54 -10.19 20.46
CA SER A 192 -11.08 -10.35 21.82
C SER A 192 -11.53 -11.77 22.16
N GLY A 193 -11.61 -12.66 21.17
CA GLY A 193 -12.10 -14.04 21.32
C GLY A 193 -13.62 -14.17 21.36
N GLU A 194 -14.39 -13.09 21.13
CA GLU A 194 -15.86 -13.09 21.09
C GLU A 194 -16.40 -14.12 20.08
N LEU A 195 -15.67 -14.38 18.99
CA LEU A 195 -16.05 -15.31 17.92
C LEU A 195 -15.48 -16.74 18.08
N GLY A 196 -14.73 -17.00 19.15
CA GLY A 196 -13.97 -18.25 19.31
C GLY A 196 -12.75 -18.31 18.39
N ARG A 197 -12.24 -19.51 18.14
CA ARG A 197 -11.08 -19.71 17.25
C ARG A 197 -11.47 -19.48 15.79
N VAL A 198 -10.51 -18.97 15.01
CA VAL A 198 -10.62 -18.92 13.55
C VAL A 198 -10.49 -20.34 13.00
N LEU A 199 -11.38 -20.69 12.08
CA LEU A 199 -11.47 -22.00 11.42
C LEU A 199 -11.02 -21.91 9.96
N SER A 200 -11.35 -20.81 9.29
CA SER A 200 -10.87 -20.54 7.93
C SER A 200 -10.95 -19.07 7.56
N PHE A 201 -10.27 -18.73 6.46
CA PHE A 201 -10.38 -17.43 5.81
C PHE A 201 -10.71 -17.62 4.32
N ASP A 202 -11.67 -16.88 3.80
CA ASP A 202 -12.04 -16.85 2.38
C ASP A 202 -12.00 -15.39 1.89
N GLY A 203 -11.08 -15.11 0.97
CA GLY A 203 -10.86 -13.79 0.40
C GLY A 203 -11.19 -13.77 -1.08
N LEU A 204 -12.13 -12.92 -1.49
CA LEU A 204 -12.43 -12.66 -2.90
C LEU A 204 -12.01 -11.24 -3.25
N TYR A 205 -11.26 -11.12 -4.35
CA TYR A 205 -10.88 -9.84 -4.93
C TYR A 205 -11.13 -9.85 -6.44
N TYR A 206 -12.39 -9.69 -6.80
CA TYR A 206 -12.86 -9.67 -8.18
C TYR A 206 -13.12 -8.23 -8.62
N THR A 207 -12.30 -7.75 -9.55
CA THR A 207 -12.40 -6.38 -10.05
C THR A 207 -12.22 -6.35 -11.56
N THR A 208 -12.30 -5.17 -12.14
CA THR A 208 -11.67 -4.88 -13.43
C THR A 208 -10.20 -4.50 -13.21
N PRO A 209 -9.35 -4.49 -14.26
CA PRO A 209 -8.04 -3.88 -14.16
C PRO A 209 -8.14 -2.44 -13.62
N PRO A 210 -7.27 -2.02 -12.67
CA PRO A 210 -7.30 -0.66 -12.07
C PRO A 210 -6.91 0.42 -13.08
N LYS A 211 -6.12 0.03 -14.08
CA LYS A 211 -5.73 0.80 -15.25
C LYS A 211 -6.00 -0.09 -16.44
N SER A 212 -6.67 0.43 -17.46
CA SER A 212 -6.80 -0.29 -18.73
C SER A 212 -5.39 -0.65 -19.21
N PRO A 213 -5.12 -1.93 -19.51
CA PRO A 213 -3.86 -2.31 -20.12
C PRO A 213 -3.63 -1.43 -21.35
N LEU A 214 -2.43 -0.86 -21.47
CA LEU A 214 -2.09 -0.13 -22.68
C LEU A 214 -2.09 -1.14 -23.83
N ALA A 215 -2.74 -0.76 -24.93
CA ALA A 215 -2.80 -1.63 -26.10
C ALA A 215 -1.39 -1.79 -26.69
N LEU A 216 -1.07 -2.98 -27.20
CA LEU A 216 0.24 -3.30 -27.77
C LEU A 216 0.71 -2.29 -28.83
N ASP A 217 -0.22 -1.84 -29.66
CA ASP A 217 -0.03 -0.90 -30.75
C ASP A 217 0.01 0.58 -30.30
N SER A 218 -0.18 0.85 -29.01
CA SER A 218 -0.14 2.20 -28.45
C SER A 218 1.24 2.65 -27.98
N ARG A 219 2.28 1.81 -28.10
CA ARG A 219 3.65 2.16 -27.73
C ARG A 219 4.21 3.26 -28.65
N PRO A 220 4.59 4.43 -28.11
CA PRO A 220 5.30 5.44 -28.88
C PRO A 220 6.62 4.87 -29.41
N SER A 221 6.94 5.11 -30.68
CA SER A 221 8.19 4.66 -31.28
C SER A 221 9.43 5.26 -30.62
N SER A 222 9.28 6.38 -29.91
CA SER A 222 10.32 7.03 -29.13
C SER A 222 10.58 6.39 -27.75
N ASP A 223 9.67 5.55 -27.25
CA ASP A 223 9.83 4.94 -25.93
C ASP A 223 10.84 3.78 -25.99
N THR A 224 11.87 3.85 -25.14
CA THR A 224 12.72 2.70 -24.81
C THR A 224 11.92 1.60 -24.12
N ASP A 225 12.49 0.39 -24.02
CA ASP A 225 11.81 -0.73 -23.36
C ASP A 225 11.49 -0.42 -21.89
N VAL A 226 12.42 0.21 -21.17
CA VAL A 226 12.23 0.61 -19.78
C VAL A 226 11.18 1.71 -19.66
N ALA A 227 11.21 2.73 -20.53
CA ALA A 227 10.18 3.78 -20.52
C ALA A 227 8.78 3.19 -20.72
N TRP A 228 8.64 2.30 -21.71
CA TRP A 228 7.38 1.61 -21.98
C TRP A 228 6.93 0.75 -20.80
N ALA A 229 7.84 -0.06 -20.24
CA ALA A 229 7.54 -0.90 -19.09
C ALA A 229 7.10 -0.08 -17.87
N LEU A 230 7.76 1.05 -17.58
CA LEU A 230 7.39 1.95 -16.49
C LEU A 230 6.02 2.61 -16.72
N ARG A 231 5.71 3.03 -17.95
CA ARG A 231 4.37 3.55 -18.30
C ARG A 231 3.29 2.47 -18.15
N ASN A 232 3.63 1.20 -18.39
CA ASN A 232 2.73 0.05 -18.27
C ASN A 232 3.06 -0.86 -17.06
N TRP A 233 3.57 -0.31 -15.95
CA TRP A 233 4.23 -1.09 -14.89
C TRP A 233 3.39 -2.23 -14.28
N THR A 234 2.06 -2.12 -14.29
CA THR A 234 1.13 -3.16 -13.81
C THR A 234 1.05 -4.39 -14.71
N ALA A 235 1.61 -4.34 -15.91
CA ALA A 235 1.69 -5.48 -16.83
C ALA A 235 2.91 -6.37 -16.57
N TRP A 236 3.89 -5.89 -15.79
CA TRP A 236 5.19 -6.54 -15.61
C TRP A 236 5.36 -7.06 -14.17
N ASN A 237 5.65 -8.35 -14.01
CA ASN A 237 5.92 -8.96 -12.70
C ASN A 237 7.16 -8.33 -12.06
N TRP A 238 8.18 -7.98 -12.84
CA TRP A 238 9.38 -7.35 -12.30
C TRP A 238 9.14 -5.96 -11.73
N LEU A 239 8.08 -5.24 -12.17
CA LEU A 239 7.71 -3.93 -11.65
C LEU A 239 6.68 -3.98 -10.53
N SER A 240 5.65 -4.82 -10.70
CA SER A 240 4.46 -4.86 -9.85
C SER A 240 4.37 -6.08 -8.95
N GLY A 241 5.05 -7.16 -9.31
CA GLY A 241 4.81 -8.51 -8.77
C GLY A 241 3.48 -9.12 -9.24
N GLY A 242 2.83 -8.51 -10.24
CA GLY A 242 1.52 -8.88 -10.73
C GLY A 242 0.39 -8.50 -9.78
N GLN A 243 -0.85 -8.77 -10.21
CA GLN A 243 -2.04 -8.45 -9.39
C GLN A 243 -1.95 -9.08 -8.00
N PHE A 244 -1.42 -10.29 -7.88
CA PHE A 244 -1.37 -11.02 -6.62
C PHE A 244 -0.48 -10.34 -5.56
N VAL A 245 0.66 -9.77 -5.97
CA VAL A 245 1.53 -9.03 -5.04
C VAL A 245 1.10 -7.57 -4.91
N GLU A 246 0.67 -6.91 -5.99
CA GLU A 246 0.33 -5.48 -5.96
C GLU A 246 -1.02 -5.18 -5.30
N GLN A 247 -2.07 -5.92 -5.66
CA GLN A 247 -3.44 -5.66 -5.20
C GLN A 247 -3.85 -6.58 -4.06
N ILE A 248 -3.65 -7.89 -4.26
CA ILE A 248 -4.16 -8.91 -3.34
C ILE A 248 -3.45 -8.89 -2.00
N VAL A 249 -2.29 -8.23 -1.92
CA VAL A 249 -1.61 -7.97 -0.65
C VAL A 249 -2.53 -7.28 0.39
N HIS A 250 -3.57 -6.55 -0.02
CA HIS A 250 -4.59 -6.07 0.93
C HIS A 250 -5.40 -7.20 1.58
N THR A 251 -5.89 -8.16 0.80
CA THR A 251 -6.58 -9.35 1.31
C THR A 251 -5.62 -10.28 2.06
N ILE A 252 -4.35 -10.36 1.65
CA ILE A 252 -3.29 -11.06 2.41
C ILE A 252 -3.07 -10.39 3.77
N ASP A 253 -3.05 -9.06 3.84
CA ASP A 253 -2.98 -8.33 5.11
C ASP A 253 -4.21 -8.60 5.98
N GLY A 254 -5.42 -8.61 5.41
CA GLY A 254 -6.64 -9.01 6.09
C GLY A 254 -6.59 -10.43 6.63
N MET A 255 -6.11 -11.39 5.83
CA MET A 255 -5.88 -12.78 6.24
C MET A 255 -4.92 -12.86 7.44
N VAL A 256 -3.73 -12.25 7.31
CA VAL A 256 -2.72 -12.26 8.37
C VAL A 256 -3.23 -11.55 9.63
N TRP A 257 -3.99 -10.46 9.49
CA TRP A 257 -4.61 -9.77 10.63
C TRP A 257 -5.64 -10.65 11.34
N SER A 258 -6.49 -11.34 10.58
CA SER A 258 -7.47 -12.29 11.12
C SER A 258 -6.83 -13.47 11.84
N MET A 259 -5.64 -13.89 11.41
CA MET A 259 -4.84 -14.93 12.05
C MET A 259 -3.93 -14.39 13.18
N ASN A 260 -4.21 -13.19 13.71
CA ASN A 260 -3.43 -12.57 14.77
C ASN A 260 -1.93 -12.45 14.46
N GLU A 261 -1.63 -11.97 13.25
CA GLU A 261 -0.27 -11.82 12.67
C GLU A 261 0.52 -13.13 12.50
N GLN A 262 -0.12 -14.29 12.67
CA GLN A 262 0.50 -15.56 12.27
C GLN A 262 0.66 -15.60 10.76
N LEU A 263 1.75 -16.21 10.30
CA LEU A 263 2.07 -16.38 8.89
C LEU A 263 1.78 -17.83 8.46
N PRO A 264 1.37 -18.06 7.21
CA PRO A 264 1.07 -19.40 6.72
C PRO A 264 2.31 -20.30 6.68
N LEU A 265 2.09 -21.60 6.88
CA LEU A 265 3.11 -22.65 6.79
C LEU A 265 3.48 -22.96 5.34
N ALA A 266 2.52 -22.89 4.43
CA ALA A 266 2.71 -23.12 3.00
C ALA A 266 1.59 -22.50 2.16
N ALA A 267 1.81 -22.45 0.84
CA ALA A 267 0.78 -22.16 -0.14
C ALA A 267 0.89 -23.07 -1.37
N PHE A 268 -0.21 -23.27 -2.06
CA PHE A 268 -0.30 -23.86 -3.40
C PHE A 268 -1.50 -23.25 -4.13
N GLY A 269 -1.45 -23.23 -5.46
CA GLY A 269 -2.52 -22.58 -6.21
C GLY A 269 -2.39 -22.74 -7.71
N SER A 270 -3.29 -22.05 -8.40
CA SER A 270 -3.37 -22.03 -9.87
C SER A 270 -3.84 -20.66 -10.35
N GLY A 271 -3.83 -20.45 -11.66
CA GLY A 271 -4.25 -19.19 -12.27
C GLY A 271 -3.83 -19.11 -13.73
N GLY A 272 -3.90 -17.90 -14.30
CA GLY A 272 -3.46 -17.68 -15.67
C GLY A 272 -3.96 -16.37 -16.26
N ARG A 273 -4.05 -16.35 -17.59
CA ARG A 273 -4.64 -15.26 -18.37
C ARG A 273 -5.88 -15.75 -19.09
N ALA A 274 -7.00 -15.08 -18.87
CA ALA A 274 -8.27 -15.33 -19.57
C ALA A 274 -8.69 -14.15 -20.45
N GLN A 275 -8.55 -12.91 -19.98
CA GLN A 275 -8.93 -11.69 -20.71
C GLN A 275 -7.75 -10.79 -21.09
N ARG A 276 -6.62 -10.85 -20.38
CA ARG A 276 -5.44 -10.02 -20.67
C ARG A 276 -4.83 -10.34 -22.04
N ARG A 277 -4.52 -9.27 -22.79
CA ARG A 277 -3.90 -9.33 -24.13
C ARG A 277 -2.73 -8.34 -24.29
N ASP A 278 -2.25 -7.78 -23.18
CA ASP A 278 -1.05 -6.92 -23.15
C ASP A 278 0.25 -7.72 -23.37
N ASP A 279 1.36 -7.00 -23.60
CA ASP A 279 2.71 -7.56 -23.81
C ASP A 279 3.39 -7.99 -22.52
N GLY A 280 2.79 -7.71 -21.37
CA GLY A 280 3.38 -8.06 -20.10
C GLY A 280 3.36 -9.56 -19.83
N ASP A 281 3.80 -9.95 -18.63
CA ASP A 281 3.85 -11.32 -18.11
C ASP A 281 2.89 -11.59 -16.94
N VAL A 282 2.14 -10.57 -16.49
CA VAL A 282 1.22 -10.67 -15.35
C VAL A 282 -0.05 -11.47 -15.69
N TRP A 283 -0.39 -12.48 -14.88
CA TRP A 283 -1.68 -13.17 -14.93
C TRP A 283 -2.87 -12.29 -14.51
N ASP A 284 -4.07 -12.61 -14.97
CA ASP A 284 -5.32 -11.87 -14.65
C ASP A 284 -6.24 -12.58 -13.66
N HIS A 285 -5.92 -13.80 -13.24
CA HIS A 285 -6.62 -14.47 -12.16
C HIS A 285 -5.71 -15.46 -11.44
N TYR A 286 -6.01 -15.65 -10.16
CA TYR A 286 -5.32 -16.56 -9.25
C TYR A 286 -6.33 -17.20 -8.31
N ASP A 287 -6.05 -18.43 -7.92
CA ASP A 287 -6.75 -19.18 -6.90
C ASP A 287 -5.70 -19.86 -6.03
N VAL A 288 -5.54 -19.39 -4.78
CA VAL A 288 -4.43 -19.78 -3.91
C VAL A 288 -4.94 -20.22 -2.55
N TYR A 289 -4.51 -21.41 -2.14
CA TYR A 289 -4.73 -21.97 -0.83
C TYR A 289 -3.49 -21.75 0.04
N PHE A 290 -3.70 -21.36 1.29
CA PHE A 290 -2.69 -21.18 2.31
C PHE A 290 -3.00 -22.11 3.49
N GLU A 291 -1.96 -22.81 3.94
CA GLU A 291 -2.01 -23.69 5.10
C GLU A 291 -1.55 -22.94 6.35
N TYR A 292 -2.31 -23.03 7.42
CA TYR A 292 -1.92 -22.57 8.76
C TYR A 292 -1.85 -23.75 9.72
N ASP A 293 -1.26 -23.51 10.89
CA ASP A 293 -1.25 -24.48 11.97
C ASP A 293 -2.68 -24.80 12.46
N HIS A 294 -2.83 -25.89 13.21
CA HIS A 294 -4.12 -26.34 13.75
C HIS A 294 -5.20 -26.64 12.69
N ASN A 295 -4.79 -27.04 11.48
CA ASN A 295 -5.67 -27.32 10.34
C ASN A 295 -6.54 -26.13 9.90
N VAL A 296 -6.09 -24.90 10.17
CA VAL A 296 -6.74 -23.71 9.65
C VAL A 296 -6.36 -23.52 8.18
N ALA A 297 -7.36 -23.28 7.35
CA ALA A 297 -7.22 -23.09 5.92
C ALA A 297 -7.55 -21.66 5.54
N ALA A 298 -6.77 -21.06 4.64
CA ALA A 298 -7.15 -19.81 4.00
C ALA A 298 -7.16 -19.96 2.48
N HIS A 299 -8.18 -19.42 1.85
CA HIS A 299 -8.33 -19.39 0.40
C HIS A 299 -8.46 -17.96 -0.08
N ILE A 300 -7.73 -17.62 -1.14
CA ILE A 300 -7.83 -16.32 -1.77
C ILE A 300 -7.98 -16.52 -3.28
N SER A 301 -9.09 -16.03 -3.80
CA SER A 301 -9.38 -16.00 -5.23
C SER A 301 -9.43 -14.56 -5.73
N CYS A 302 -8.75 -14.30 -6.84
CA CYS A 302 -8.76 -12.97 -7.44
C CYS A 302 -8.83 -12.99 -8.95
N ARG A 303 -9.41 -11.95 -9.53
CA ARG A 303 -9.39 -11.73 -10.98
C ARG A 303 -9.57 -10.27 -11.38
N GLN A 304 -9.09 -9.92 -12.57
CA GLN A 304 -9.24 -8.62 -13.21
C GLN A 304 -9.97 -8.76 -14.56
N TRP A 305 -11.30 -8.92 -14.52
CA TRP A 305 -12.11 -9.20 -15.72
C TRP A 305 -13.19 -8.13 -15.93
N VAL A 306 -13.26 -7.62 -17.15
CA VAL A 306 -14.30 -6.66 -17.57
C VAL A 306 -15.60 -7.42 -17.85
N GLY A 307 -16.75 -6.81 -17.49
CA GLY A 307 -18.08 -7.37 -17.73
C GLY A 307 -18.46 -8.54 -16.83
N CYS A 308 -17.74 -8.77 -15.74
CA CYS A 308 -17.99 -9.84 -14.77
C CYS A 308 -18.45 -9.30 -13.40
N HIS A 309 -19.04 -10.17 -12.57
CA HIS A 309 -19.36 -9.86 -11.17
C HIS A 309 -18.11 -9.40 -10.41
N GLY A 310 -18.21 -8.22 -9.78
CA GLY A 310 -17.15 -7.62 -8.98
C GLY A 310 -17.47 -7.66 -7.49
N GLU A 311 -16.50 -8.07 -6.69
CA GLU A 311 -16.64 -8.22 -5.25
C GLU A 311 -15.27 -8.16 -4.59
N ILE A 312 -15.16 -7.39 -3.50
CA ILE A 312 -13.99 -7.39 -2.62
C ILE A 312 -14.51 -7.68 -1.23
N VAL A 313 -14.20 -8.87 -0.71
CA VAL A 313 -14.70 -9.35 0.57
C VAL A 313 -13.74 -10.35 1.17
N ASP A 314 -13.51 -10.18 2.46
CA ASP A 314 -12.75 -11.09 3.30
C ASP A 314 -13.72 -11.68 4.33
N ARG A 315 -13.76 -13.00 4.43
CA ARG A 315 -14.63 -13.76 5.32
C ARG A 315 -13.77 -14.57 6.27
N THR A 316 -13.74 -14.18 7.53
CA THR A 316 -13.07 -14.94 8.59
C THR A 316 -14.09 -15.79 9.31
N VAL A 317 -14.08 -17.09 9.04
CA VAL A 317 -14.98 -18.06 9.66
C VAL A 317 -14.40 -18.49 11.00
N CYS A 318 -15.21 -18.43 12.05
CA CYS A 318 -14.83 -18.76 13.41
C CYS A 318 -15.85 -19.74 14.03
N GLU A 319 -15.52 -20.32 15.19
CA GLU A 319 -16.39 -21.28 15.89
C GLU A 319 -17.79 -20.74 16.20
N LYS A 320 -17.92 -19.44 16.48
CA LYS A 320 -19.17 -18.81 16.93
C LYS A 320 -19.77 -17.83 15.92
N GLY A 321 -19.27 -17.83 14.68
CA GLY A 321 -19.77 -16.96 13.62
C GLY A 321 -18.70 -16.56 12.61
N MET A 322 -19.02 -15.59 11.77
CA MET A 322 -18.14 -15.12 10.70
C MET A 322 -17.98 -13.60 10.76
N LEU A 323 -16.74 -13.12 10.70
CA LEU A 323 -16.44 -11.72 10.45
C LEU A 323 -16.31 -11.47 8.95
N VAL A 324 -16.97 -10.43 8.45
CA VAL A 324 -16.90 -10.01 7.05
C VAL A 324 -16.31 -8.61 6.95
N THR A 325 -15.23 -8.44 6.17
CA THR A 325 -14.47 -7.19 5.94
C THR A 325 -14.19 -7.03 4.43
N PRO A 326 -13.60 -5.92 3.93
CA PRO A 326 -13.27 -4.67 4.61
C PRO A 326 -14.27 -3.54 4.36
N TYR A 327 -15.11 -3.64 3.33
CA TYR A 327 -15.97 -2.51 2.92
C TYR A 327 -17.26 -2.39 3.72
N ARG A 328 -17.77 -3.47 4.31
CA ARG A 328 -18.93 -3.42 5.20
C ARG A 328 -18.68 -4.28 6.43
N PRO A 329 -17.78 -3.87 7.35
CA PRO A 329 -17.41 -4.70 8.50
C PRO A 329 -18.63 -5.09 9.34
N HIS A 330 -18.90 -6.40 9.44
CA HIS A 330 -20.00 -6.94 10.22
C HIS A 330 -19.73 -8.39 10.68
N ILE A 331 -20.40 -8.79 11.75
CA ILE A 331 -20.39 -10.15 12.29
C ILE A 331 -21.71 -10.83 11.99
N GLN A 332 -21.62 -12.00 11.36
CA GLN A 332 -22.71 -12.94 11.16
C GLN A 332 -22.61 -14.04 12.21
N ALA A 333 -23.45 -13.93 13.24
CA ALA A 333 -23.54 -14.85 14.38
C ALA A 333 -24.93 -14.69 15.02
N ASP A 334 -25.21 -15.47 16.06
CA ASP A 334 -26.37 -15.23 16.94
C ASP A 334 -26.33 -13.81 17.51
N LYS A 335 -25.15 -13.43 18.02
CA LYS A 335 -24.86 -12.05 18.43
C LYS A 335 -24.29 -11.25 17.25
N ARG A 336 -25.19 -10.67 16.46
CA ARG A 336 -24.83 -9.85 15.30
C ARG A 336 -24.17 -8.54 15.73
N TRP A 337 -23.20 -8.08 14.94
CA TRP A 337 -22.63 -6.74 15.05
C TRP A 337 -22.44 -6.13 13.66
N ARG A 338 -22.55 -4.80 13.58
CA ARG A 338 -22.10 -4.00 12.43
C ARG A 338 -21.60 -2.68 12.96
N PHE A 339 -20.60 -2.11 12.29
CA PHE A 339 -20.09 -0.80 12.65
C PHE A 339 -21.20 0.28 12.61
N ARG A 340 -21.23 1.15 13.61
CA ARG A 340 -22.25 2.20 13.76
C ARG A 340 -21.69 3.64 13.74
N GLY A 341 -20.37 3.79 13.76
CA GLY A 341 -19.73 5.10 13.70
C GLY A 341 -19.70 5.70 12.30
N GLU A 342 -19.20 6.93 12.22
CA GLU A 342 -18.86 7.56 10.95
C GLU A 342 -17.61 6.91 10.34
N ARG A 343 -17.67 6.60 9.05
CA ARG A 343 -16.52 6.11 8.30
C ARG A 343 -15.79 7.26 7.65
N GLY A 344 -14.48 7.31 7.89
CA GLY A 344 -13.57 8.21 7.20
C GLY A 344 -13.16 7.67 5.83
N ASN A 345 -12.14 8.30 5.26
CA ASN A 345 -11.44 7.79 4.09
C ASN A 345 -10.18 7.07 4.58
N MET A 346 -10.10 5.75 4.37
CA MET A 346 -8.99 4.93 4.86
C MET A 346 -7.59 5.46 4.47
N TYR A 347 -7.46 6.07 3.30
CA TYR A 347 -6.19 6.68 2.87
C TYR A 347 -5.89 7.94 3.68
N ALA A 348 -6.89 8.79 3.93
CA ALA A 348 -6.72 9.98 4.76
C ALA A 348 -6.44 9.59 6.23
N ASP A 349 -7.19 8.63 6.78
CA ASP A 349 -7.05 8.16 8.17
C ASP A 349 -5.65 7.59 8.43
N THR A 350 -5.05 6.91 7.45
CA THR A 350 -3.66 6.43 7.50
C THR A 350 -2.67 7.59 7.63
N HIS A 351 -2.82 8.64 6.82
CA HIS A 351 -1.97 9.83 6.92
C HIS A 351 -2.20 10.61 8.21
N VAL A 352 -3.45 10.75 8.68
CA VAL A 352 -3.75 11.36 9.99
C VAL A 352 -3.02 10.62 11.11
N ALA A 353 -3.03 9.28 11.10
CA ALA A 353 -2.27 8.50 12.06
C ALA A 353 -0.76 8.74 11.94
N PHE A 354 -0.21 8.73 10.72
CA PHE A 354 1.22 8.96 10.47
C PHE A 354 1.69 10.33 10.99
N TYR A 355 1.01 11.41 10.62
CA TYR A 355 1.38 12.76 11.04
C TYR A 355 1.17 12.99 12.54
N ARG A 356 0.19 12.33 13.15
CA ARG A 356 0.06 12.31 14.62
C ARG A 356 1.28 11.67 15.29
N PHE A 357 1.81 10.57 14.76
CA PHE A 357 3.03 9.95 15.30
C PHE A 357 4.23 10.90 15.19
N LEU A 358 4.39 11.57 14.05
CA LEU A 358 5.44 12.58 13.84
C LEU A 358 5.33 13.74 14.83
N ARG A 359 4.14 14.35 14.93
CA ARG A 359 3.91 15.54 15.78
C ARG A 359 4.01 15.25 17.27
N SER A 360 3.62 14.04 17.70
CA SER A 360 3.72 13.63 19.10
C SER A 360 5.11 13.10 19.50
N GLY A 361 6.01 12.86 18.54
CA GLY A 361 7.25 12.13 18.78
C GLY A 361 7.05 10.66 19.14
N THR A 362 5.83 10.12 18.95
CA THR A 362 5.54 8.71 19.20
C THR A 362 6.20 7.88 18.10
N TRP A 363 7.19 7.07 18.48
CA TRP A 363 7.81 6.15 17.54
C TRP A 363 6.80 5.09 17.07
N LYS A 364 6.65 4.95 15.74
CA LYS A 364 5.86 3.90 15.09
C LYS A 364 6.56 3.46 13.82
N GLN A 365 6.69 2.16 13.65
CA GLN A 365 7.28 1.54 12.47
C GLN A 365 6.44 0.32 12.09
N THR A 366 6.11 0.17 10.81
CA THR A 366 5.31 -0.96 10.30
C THR A 366 5.99 -1.78 9.20
N LEU A 367 7.24 -1.45 8.86
CA LEU A 367 7.95 -2.00 7.70
C LEU A 367 8.24 -3.50 7.81
N GLU A 368 8.58 -4.00 9.00
CA GLU A 368 8.80 -5.45 9.21
C GLU A 368 7.50 -6.24 8.94
N SER A 369 6.39 -5.75 9.50
CA SER A 369 5.07 -6.34 9.27
C SER A 369 4.70 -6.29 7.78
N ALA A 370 4.96 -5.17 7.11
CA ALA A 370 4.70 -5.00 5.68
C ALA A 370 5.54 -5.93 4.79
N ALA A 371 6.81 -6.14 5.16
CA ALA A 371 7.71 -7.06 4.47
C ALA A 371 7.22 -8.51 4.58
N ASN A 372 6.79 -8.94 5.78
CA ASN A 372 6.23 -10.28 5.98
C ASN A 372 4.97 -10.52 5.15
N LYS A 373 4.04 -9.56 5.08
CA LYS A 373 2.82 -9.69 4.26
C LYS A 373 3.12 -9.68 2.77
N THR A 374 4.09 -8.87 2.36
CA THR A 374 4.58 -8.88 0.97
C THR A 374 5.20 -10.25 0.63
N LEU A 375 5.95 -10.85 1.56
CA LEU A 375 6.50 -12.20 1.38
C LEU A 375 5.42 -13.28 1.28
N VAL A 376 4.35 -13.18 2.08
CA VAL A 376 3.20 -14.10 1.95
C VAL A 376 2.54 -13.96 0.57
N ALA A 377 2.38 -12.73 0.07
CA ALA A 377 1.85 -12.51 -1.28
C ALA A 377 2.78 -13.08 -2.36
N ILE A 378 4.10 -12.89 -2.23
CA ILE A 378 5.10 -13.48 -3.12
C ILE A 378 5.03 -15.02 -3.07
N MET A 379 4.93 -15.62 -1.88
CA MET A 379 4.78 -17.08 -1.72
C MET A 379 3.55 -17.61 -2.47
N GLY A 380 2.41 -16.94 -2.35
CA GLY A 380 1.19 -17.33 -3.08
C GLY A 380 1.34 -17.21 -4.59
N ARG A 381 1.98 -16.14 -5.08
CA ARG A 381 2.30 -15.97 -6.51
C ARG A 381 3.20 -17.10 -7.00
N GLU A 382 4.34 -17.33 -6.34
CA GLU A 382 5.31 -18.35 -6.74
C GLU A 382 4.69 -19.75 -6.71
N ALA A 383 3.85 -20.04 -5.70
CA ALA A 383 3.18 -21.33 -5.61
C ALA A 383 2.22 -21.55 -6.79
N ALA A 384 1.48 -20.52 -7.19
CA ALA A 384 0.61 -20.58 -8.36
C ALA A 384 1.40 -20.66 -9.67
N HIS A 385 2.43 -19.83 -9.85
CA HIS A 385 3.24 -19.76 -11.07
C HIS A 385 4.00 -21.05 -11.34
N THR A 386 4.49 -21.71 -10.29
CA THR A 386 5.19 -23.00 -10.39
C THR A 386 4.24 -24.20 -10.43
N GLY A 387 3.03 -24.05 -9.87
CA GLY A 387 2.09 -25.14 -9.60
C GLY A 387 2.56 -26.09 -8.48
N GLN A 388 3.54 -25.67 -7.68
CA GLN A 388 4.09 -26.44 -6.57
C GLN A 388 3.52 -25.97 -5.23
N ARG A 389 3.54 -26.87 -4.23
CA ARG A 389 3.36 -26.47 -2.83
C ARG A 389 4.67 -25.87 -2.32
N ILE A 390 4.62 -24.58 -1.95
CA ILE A 390 5.77 -23.84 -1.42
C ILE A 390 5.56 -23.58 0.06
N THR A 391 6.48 -24.07 0.88
CA THR A 391 6.51 -23.81 2.33
C THR A 391 7.15 -22.46 2.66
N TRP A 392 6.83 -21.93 3.83
CA TRP A 392 7.46 -20.73 4.39
C TRP A 392 8.99 -20.84 4.45
N GLU A 393 9.50 -22.01 4.83
CA GLU A 393 10.95 -22.26 4.88
C GLU A 393 11.61 -22.33 3.50
N GLN A 394 10.88 -22.75 2.46
CA GLN A 394 11.37 -22.74 1.09
C GLN A 394 11.38 -21.33 0.51
N ILE A 395 10.28 -20.58 0.63
CA ILE A 395 10.19 -19.26 -0.01
C ILE A 395 11.22 -18.28 0.54
N LYS A 396 11.48 -18.28 1.86
CA LYS A 396 12.51 -17.43 2.48
C LYS A 396 13.92 -17.64 1.92
N LYS A 397 14.18 -18.79 1.31
CA LYS A 397 15.48 -19.16 0.72
C LYS A 397 15.54 -18.90 -0.79
N SER A 398 14.46 -18.42 -1.40
CA SER A 398 14.44 -18.13 -2.83
C SER A 398 15.43 -17.02 -3.15
N ALA A 399 16.30 -17.30 -4.12
CA ALA A 399 17.24 -16.33 -4.67
C ALA A 399 16.73 -15.69 -5.97
N THR A 400 15.52 -16.03 -6.42
CA THR A 400 14.93 -15.49 -7.65
C THR A 400 14.85 -13.97 -7.54
N ARG A 401 15.50 -13.30 -8.49
CA ARG A 401 15.44 -11.85 -8.66
C ARG A 401 14.62 -11.52 -9.90
N LEU A 402 13.61 -10.68 -9.73
CA LEU A 402 12.79 -10.21 -10.85
C LEU A 402 13.28 -8.87 -11.37
N VAL A 403 13.71 -7.98 -10.47
CA VAL A 403 14.16 -6.63 -10.86
C VAL A 403 15.51 -6.72 -11.60
N PRO A 404 15.63 -6.20 -12.83
CA PRO A 404 16.90 -6.18 -13.55
C PRO A 404 17.98 -5.41 -12.78
N GLU A 405 19.21 -5.92 -12.82
CA GLU A 405 20.39 -5.23 -12.28
C GLU A 405 20.82 -4.10 -13.22
N ASP A 406 21.44 -3.06 -12.67
CA ASP A 406 22.04 -1.93 -13.41
C ASP A 406 21.09 -1.28 -14.44
N LEU A 407 19.82 -1.15 -14.08
CA LEU A 407 18.77 -0.61 -14.94
C LEU A 407 19.07 0.87 -15.29
N THR A 408 19.16 1.15 -16.59
CA THR A 408 19.14 2.51 -17.15
C THR A 408 17.90 2.68 -18.02
N MET A 409 17.60 3.92 -18.44
CA MET A 409 16.48 4.14 -19.36
C MET A 409 16.67 3.45 -20.72
N ASP A 410 17.91 3.15 -21.11
CA ASP A 410 18.26 2.53 -22.39
C ASP A 410 18.48 1.01 -22.30
N THR A 411 18.33 0.42 -21.10
CA THR A 411 18.47 -1.03 -20.92
C THR A 411 17.42 -1.77 -21.77
N PRO A 412 17.81 -2.65 -22.71
CA PRO A 412 16.85 -3.46 -23.46
C PRO A 412 16.20 -4.47 -22.52
N LEU A 413 14.89 -4.68 -22.66
CA LEU A 413 14.16 -5.68 -21.86
C LEU A 413 13.84 -6.90 -22.73
N PRO A 414 14.08 -8.12 -22.21
CA PRO A 414 13.68 -9.32 -22.94
C PRO A 414 12.15 -9.37 -23.08
N PRO A 415 11.61 -10.07 -24.09
CA PRO A 415 10.18 -10.30 -24.20
C PRO A 415 9.61 -10.92 -22.93
N ALA A 416 8.42 -10.48 -22.54
CA ALA A 416 7.74 -10.98 -21.36
C ALA A 416 7.54 -12.50 -21.41
N ARG A 417 7.84 -13.18 -20.32
CA ARG A 417 7.65 -14.63 -20.17
C ARG A 417 6.47 -14.89 -19.26
N ILE A 418 5.31 -15.15 -19.85
CA ILE A 418 4.10 -15.50 -19.09
C ILE A 418 4.37 -16.79 -18.31
N PRO A 419 4.20 -16.80 -16.97
CA PRO A 419 4.39 -17.98 -16.14
C PRO A 419 3.52 -19.15 -16.61
N ARG A 420 4.08 -20.37 -16.58
CA ARG A 420 3.41 -21.62 -16.98
C ARG A 420 3.63 -22.71 -15.92
N PRO A 421 2.60 -23.06 -15.13
CA PRO A 421 2.74 -24.05 -14.06
C PRO A 421 3.23 -25.39 -14.57
N GLY A 422 4.02 -26.10 -13.75
CA GLY A 422 4.59 -27.40 -14.10
C GLY A 422 5.77 -27.34 -15.08
N ARG A 423 6.24 -26.15 -15.46
CA ARG A 423 7.52 -25.97 -16.19
C ARG A 423 8.54 -25.35 -15.24
N ALA A 424 9.81 -25.78 -15.37
CA ALA A 424 10.90 -25.13 -14.64
C ALA A 424 10.93 -23.63 -14.98
N ALA A 425 11.05 -22.80 -13.94
CA ALA A 425 11.04 -21.34 -14.01
C ALA A 425 12.19 -20.80 -14.87
#